data_AF-Q8CZ68-F1
#
_entry.id   AF-Q8CZ68-F1
#
_cell.length_a   1.000
_cell.length_b   1.000
_cell.length_c   1.000
_cell.angle_alpha   90.00
_cell.angle_beta   90.00
_cell.angle_gamma   90.00
#
_symmetry.space_group_name_H-M   'P 1'
#
loop_
_entity.id
_entity.type
_entity.pdbx_description
1 polymer ?
#
loop_
_entity_poly.entity_id
_entity_poly.type
_entity_poly.pdbx_seq_one_letter_code
_entity_poly.pdbx_strand_id
1 'polypeptide(L)'
;MVNYEPLEAYRQLEEAELVGCWAHVRRKFFEAPPKQADKSSLGAKGLAYCDQLFALERDWEALLADERLQKRQEELQPLMEDFFAWCRRQSVLSGSKLGRAIEYSLKYKETFKTILKDGHLVLSNNLAERAIKSLVMGRSKRVQWTLLA
;
A
#
# COMPACT_ATOMS: atom_id res chain seq x y z
N MET A 1 19.46 7.05 -10.50
CA MET A 1 18.22 6.65 -11.20
C MET A 1 17.88 5.23 -10.74
N VAL A 2 17.05 5.10 -9.70
CA VAL A 2 16.67 3.78 -9.16
C VAL A 2 15.48 3.30 -9.99
N ASN A 3 15.70 2.29 -10.82
CA ASN A 3 14.64 1.63 -11.58
C ASN A 3 13.69 0.92 -10.61
N TYR A 4 12.51 1.50 -10.40
CA TYR A 4 11.40 0.92 -9.64
C TYR A 4 10.35 0.39 -10.63
N GLU A 5 10.80 -0.50 -11.52
CA GLU A 5 10.05 -1.12 -12.62
C GLU A 5 9.47 -2.52 -12.30
N PRO A 6 8.74 -2.76 -11.18
CA PRO A 6 7.86 -3.93 -11.15
C PRO A 6 6.49 -3.65 -11.75
N LEU A 7 5.91 -2.47 -11.51
CA LEU A 7 4.50 -2.19 -11.83
C LEU A 7 4.27 -1.84 -13.31
N GLU A 8 5.21 -1.14 -13.95
CA GLU A 8 5.10 -0.76 -15.35
C GLU A 8 5.04 -1.98 -16.29
N ALA A 9 5.77 -3.05 -15.96
CA ALA A 9 5.79 -4.28 -16.76
C ALA A 9 4.42 -4.98 -16.84
N TYR A 10 3.59 -4.86 -15.80
CA TYR A 10 2.26 -5.49 -15.77
C TYR A 10 1.16 -4.64 -16.42
N ARG A 11 1.42 -3.36 -16.75
CA ARG A 11 0.46 -2.52 -17.49
C ARG A 11 0.24 -2.96 -18.95
N GLN A 12 1.03 -3.93 -19.42
CA GLN A 12 1.03 -4.41 -20.81
C GLN A 12 -0.02 -5.50 -21.09
N LEU A 13 -0.79 -5.93 -20.07
CA LEU A 13 -1.91 -6.85 -20.25
C LEU A 13 -3.19 -6.03 -20.39
N GLU A 14 -3.78 -6.03 -21.59
CA GLU A 14 -4.91 -5.15 -21.96
C GLU A 14 -6.17 -5.35 -21.09
N GLU A 15 -6.29 -6.49 -20.41
CA GLU A 15 -7.44 -6.84 -19.56
C GLU A 15 -7.14 -6.83 -18.05
N ALA A 16 -5.92 -6.43 -17.62
CA ALA A 16 -5.53 -6.49 -16.22
C ALA A 16 -5.43 -5.08 -15.59
N GLU A 17 -6.24 -4.84 -14.55
CA GLU A 17 -6.11 -3.62 -13.73
C GLU A 17 -5.14 -3.85 -12.56
N LEU A 18 -4.24 -2.89 -12.33
CA LEU A 18 -3.32 -2.95 -11.21
C LEU A 18 -4.00 -2.60 -9.89
N VAL A 19 -3.80 -3.46 -8.88
CA VAL A 19 -4.24 -3.23 -7.50
C VAL A 19 -3.05 -2.90 -6.62
N GLY A 20 -3.04 -1.71 -6.05
CA GLY A 20 -2.00 -1.23 -5.16
C GLY A 20 -2.08 -1.92 -3.79
N CYS A 21 -0.95 -2.40 -3.28
CA CYS A 21 -0.89 -3.05 -1.97
C CYS A 21 -0.63 -2.02 -0.85
N TRP A 22 -1.61 -1.81 0.03
CA TRP A 22 -1.50 -0.86 1.14
C TRP A 22 -0.49 -1.27 2.20
N ALA A 23 -0.09 -2.54 2.27
CA ALA A 23 0.99 -2.97 3.17
C ALA A 23 2.34 -2.33 2.78
N HIS A 24 2.56 -2.04 1.49
CA HIS A 24 3.75 -1.31 1.04
C HIS A 24 3.70 0.15 1.46
N VAL A 25 2.53 0.80 1.34
CA VAL A 25 2.34 2.17 1.84
C VAL A 25 2.65 2.22 3.33
N ARG A 26 2.02 1.33 4.11
CA ARG A 26 2.22 1.21 5.55
C ARG A 26 3.70 1.02 5.92
N ARG A 27 4.40 0.14 5.21
CA ARG A 27 5.84 -0.11 5.42
C ARG A 27 6.67 1.14 5.18
N LYS A 28 6.42 1.89 4.09
CA LYS A 28 7.16 3.12 3.79
C LYS A 28 6.96 4.18 4.88
N PHE A 29 5.75 4.34 5.42
CA PHE A 29 5.51 5.24 6.55
C PHE A 29 6.13 4.74 7.86
N PHE A 30 6.15 3.43 8.10
CA PHE A 30 6.82 2.84 9.26
C PHE A 30 8.34 3.04 9.23
N GLU A 31 8.96 2.95 8.06
CA GLU A 31 10.41 3.11 7.88
C GLU A 31 10.86 4.59 7.82
N ALA A 32 9.92 5.52 7.67
CA ALA A 32 10.17 6.95 7.53
C ALA A 32 10.69 7.67 8.79
N PRO A 33 10.05 7.52 9.97
CA PRO A 33 10.54 8.17 11.18
C PRO A 33 11.86 7.57 11.68
N PRO A 34 12.76 8.36 12.27
CA PRO A 34 13.84 7.80 13.09
C PRO A 34 13.24 6.97 14.24
N LYS A 35 13.96 5.93 14.71
CA LYS A 35 13.47 4.99 15.74
C LYS A 35 12.95 5.63 17.04
N GLN A 36 13.27 6.91 17.26
CA GLN A 36 12.90 7.71 18.43
C GLN A 36 11.88 8.82 18.10
N ALA A 37 11.25 8.79 16.91
CA ALA A 37 10.28 9.82 16.55
C ALA A 37 9.04 9.74 17.43
N ASP A 38 8.56 10.91 17.84
CA ASP A 38 7.32 11.05 18.58
C ASP A 38 6.12 10.46 17.83
N LYS A 39 5.12 10.01 18.61
CA LYS A 39 3.82 9.56 18.09
C LYS A 39 3.06 10.66 17.34
N SER A 40 3.44 11.92 17.51
CA SER A 40 2.91 13.07 16.76
C SER A 40 3.61 13.31 15.42
N SER A 41 4.65 12.55 15.09
CA SER A 41 5.38 12.71 13.83
C SER A 41 4.49 12.44 12.61
N LEU A 42 4.83 13.06 11.48
CA LEU A 42 4.13 12.83 10.21
C LEU A 42 4.18 11.36 9.78
N GLY A 43 5.29 10.66 10.04
CA GLY A 43 5.40 9.23 9.80
C GLY A 43 4.39 8.42 10.61
N ALA A 44 4.27 8.72 11.91
CA ALA A 44 3.27 8.11 12.78
C ALA A 44 1.83 8.40 12.32
N LYS A 45 1.55 9.63 11.85
CA LYS A 45 0.23 9.97 11.30
C LYS A 45 -0.10 9.19 10.03
N GLY A 46 0.85 9.06 9.10
CA GLY A 46 0.66 8.22 7.91
C GLY A 46 0.47 6.74 8.25
N LEU A 47 1.18 6.24 9.27
CA LEU A 47 0.99 4.89 9.80
C LEU A 47 -0.41 4.71 10.41
N ALA A 48 -0.90 5.71 11.15
CA ALA A 48 -2.23 5.68 11.76
C ALA A 48 -3.35 5.58 10.71
N TYR A 49 -3.25 6.31 9.59
CA TYR A 49 -4.19 6.13 8.47
C TYR A 49 -4.18 4.69 7.94
N CYS A 50 -2.99 4.13 7.72
CA CYS A 50 -2.87 2.76 7.24
C CYS A 50 -3.46 1.76 8.25
N ASP A 51 -3.21 1.93 9.54
CA ASP A 51 -3.75 1.07 10.59
C ASP A 51 -5.28 1.15 10.66
N GLN A 52 -5.87 2.33 10.48
CA GLN A 52 -7.32 2.48 10.37
C GLN A 52 -7.90 1.74 9.16
N LEU A 53 -7.28 1.87 7.98
CA LEU A 53 -7.70 1.13 6.78
C LEU A 53 -7.68 -0.38 7.03
N PHE A 54 -6.60 -0.89 7.64
CA PHE A 54 -6.48 -2.31 7.99
C PHE A 54 -7.38 -2.78 9.13
N ALA A 55 -7.85 -1.87 10.00
CA ALA A 55 -8.80 -2.19 11.05
C ALA A 55 -10.20 -2.40 10.44
N LEU A 56 -10.68 -1.42 9.68
CA LEU A 56 -11.96 -1.49 8.96
C LEU A 56 -12.03 -2.76 8.09
N GLU A 57 -10.97 -3.04 7.35
CA GLU A 57 -10.94 -4.21 6.46
C GLU A 57 -11.02 -5.55 7.20
N ARG A 58 -10.56 -5.59 8.45
CA ARG A 58 -10.63 -6.77 9.32
C ARG A 58 -12.02 -6.95 9.89
N ASP A 59 -12.70 -5.86 10.22
CA ASP A 59 -14.08 -5.87 10.72
C ASP A 59 -15.06 -6.42 9.66
N TRP A 60 -14.69 -6.32 8.37
CA TRP A 60 -15.50 -6.77 7.24
C TRP A 60 -15.05 -8.11 6.64
N GLU A 61 -14.11 -8.83 7.26
CA GLU A 61 -13.52 -10.04 6.69
C GLU A 61 -14.56 -11.16 6.45
N ALA A 62 -15.60 -11.22 7.29
CA ALA A 62 -16.67 -12.21 7.21
C ALA A 62 -17.87 -11.79 6.33
N LEU A 63 -17.88 -10.56 5.81
CA LEU A 63 -18.97 -10.06 4.97
C LEU A 63 -18.91 -10.67 3.57
N LEU A 64 -20.07 -10.73 2.90
CA LEU A 64 -20.13 -11.06 1.48
C LEU A 64 -19.43 -9.97 0.66
N ALA A 65 -18.98 -10.31 -0.54
CA ALA A 65 -18.22 -9.39 -1.39
C ALA A 65 -19.00 -8.09 -1.67
N ASP A 66 -20.30 -8.18 -1.96
CA ASP A 66 -21.13 -7.00 -2.22
C ASP A 66 -21.30 -6.12 -0.97
N GLU A 67 -21.50 -6.72 0.20
CA GLU A 67 -21.60 -5.98 1.47
C GLU A 67 -20.27 -5.31 1.84
N ARG A 68 -19.16 -6.02 1.66
CA ARG A 68 -17.81 -5.48 1.86
C ARG A 68 -17.53 -4.35 0.89
N LEU A 69 -17.97 -4.45 -0.37
CA LEU A 69 -17.84 -3.38 -1.36
C LEU A 69 -18.63 -2.14 -0.94
N GLN A 70 -19.87 -2.31 -0.47
CA GLN A 70 -20.67 -1.22 0.05
C GLN A 70 -19.97 -0.53 1.23
N LYS A 71 -19.47 -1.30 2.20
CA LYS A 71 -18.70 -0.79 3.33
C LYS A 71 -17.44 -0.03 2.90
N ARG A 72 -16.75 -0.52 1.88
CA ARG A 72 -15.59 0.19 1.31
C ARG A 72 -15.98 1.54 0.71
N GLN A 73 -17.10 1.62 0.00
CA GLN A 73 -17.58 2.89 -0.57
C GLN A 73 -18.01 3.89 0.52
N GLU A 74 -18.66 3.41 1.58
CA GLU A 74 -19.19 4.25 2.66
C GLU A 74 -18.10 4.73 3.62
N GLU A 75 -17.16 3.85 4.01
CA GLU A 75 -16.24 4.12 5.13
C GLU A 75 -14.78 4.18 4.66
N LEU A 76 -14.35 3.27 3.78
CA LEU A 76 -12.94 3.18 3.37
C LEU A 76 -12.55 4.26 2.36
N GLN A 77 -13.42 4.54 1.38
CA GLN A 77 -13.22 5.56 0.35
C GLN A 77 -12.99 6.96 0.93
N PRO A 78 -13.84 7.50 1.84
CA PRO A 78 -13.57 8.81 2.42
C PRO A 78 -12.28 8.84 3.23
N LEU A 79 -11.93 7.75 3.94
CA LEU A 79 -10.66 7.65 4.67
C LEU A 79 -9.45 7.67 3.72
N MET A 80 -9.52 6.96 2.59
CA MET A 80 -8.48 7.02 1.55
C MET A 80 -8.34 8.43 0.96
N GLU A 81 -9.45 9.10 0.64
CA GLU A 81 -9.39 10.46 0.10
C GLU A 81 -8.81 11.45 1.11
N ASP A 82 -9.16 11.34 2.39
CA ASP A 82 -8.56 12.17 3.44
C ASP A 82 -7.05 11.90 3.57
N PHE A 83 -6.63 10.63 3.55
CA PHE A 83 -5.20 10.27 3.53
C PHE A 83 -4.46 10.90 2.34
N PHE A 84 -5.00 10.81 1.12
CA PHE A 84 -4.36 11.40 -0.06
C PHE A 84 -4.38 12.93 -0.01
N ALA A 85 -5.44 13.54 0.49
CA ALA A 85 -5.51 14.97 0.71
C ALA A 85 -4.49 15.43 1.75
N TRP A 86 -4.35 14.68 2.85
CA TRP A 86 -3.32 14.91 3.86
C TRP A 86 -1.92 14.82 3.24
N CYS A 87 -1.61 13.77 2.48
CA CYS A 87 -0.34 13.63 1.77
C CYS A 87 -0.02 14.85 0.90
N ARG A 88 -0.99 15.36 0.12
CA ARG A 88 -0.80 16.56 -0.74
C ARG A 88 -0.48 17.85 0.02
N ARG A 89 -0.89 17.95 1.30
CA ARG A 89 -0.64 19.13 2.14
C ARG A 89 0.75 19.12 2.80
N GLN A 90 1.50 18.02 2.71
CA GLN A 90 2.77 17.91 3.40
C GLN A 90 3.89 18.57 2.59
N SER A 91 4.64 19.47 3.24
CA SER A 91 5.90 20.00 2.71
C SER A 91 7.05 19.22 3.34
N VAL A 92 7.60 18.25 2.60
CA VAL A 92 8.68 17.37 3.04
C VAL A 92 9.77 17.29 1.97
N LEU A 93 11.00 17.03 2.40
CA LEU A 93 12.12 16.79 1.46
C LEU A 93 11.85 15.52 0.64
N SER A 94 11.75 15.65 -0.69
CA SER A 94 11.48 14.52 -1.62
C SER A 94 12.49 13.37 -1.48
N GLY A 95 13.76 13.69 -1.21
CA GLY A 95 14.79 12.67 -0.96
C GLY A 95 14.71 11.95 0.39
N SER A 96 13.93 12.46 1.34
CA SER A 96 13.77 11.85 2.66
C SER A 96 12.93 10.57 2.57
N LYS A 97 13.06 9.68 3.56
CA LYS A 97 12.21 8.47 3.61
C LYS A 97 10.73 8.82 3.67
N LEU A 98 10.37 9.86 4.41
CA LEU A 98 9.00 10.37 4.49
C LEU A 98 8.54 10.96 3.15
N GLY A 99 9.39 11.73 2.49
CA GLY A 99 9.13 12.26 1.14
C GLY A 99 8.82 11.14 0.16
N ARG A 100 9.68 10.12 0.10
CA ARG A 100 9.46 8.93 -0.74
C ARG A 100 8.19 8.17 -0.39
N ALA A 101 7.81 8.09 0.88
CA ALA A 101 6.56 7.46 1.29
C ALA A 101 5.33 8.21 0.75
N ILE A 102 5.33 9.54 0.86
CA ILE A 102 4.28 10.41 0.34
C ILE A 102 4.25 10.38 -1.18
N GLU A 103 5.39 10.53 -1.84
CA GLU A 103 5.51 10.47 -3.30
C GLU A 103 5.03 9.14 -3.86
N TYR A 104 5.41 8.02 -3.24
CA TYR A 104 4.92 6.69 -3.63
C TYR A 104 3.39 6.59 -3.50
N SER A 105 2.84 7.08 -2.39
CA SER A 105 1.41 7.07 -2.13
C SER A 105 0.63 7.88 -3.17
N LEU A 106 1.13 9.07 -3.53
CA LEU A 106 0.49 9.94 -4.51
C LEU A 106 0.67 9.44 -5.94
N LYS A 107 1.86 8.92 -6.30
CA LYS A 107 2.16 8.40 -7.64
C LYS A 107 1.23 7.25 -8.04
N TYR A 108 0.93 6.36 -7.09
CA TYR A 108 0.12 5.17 -7.33
C TYR A 108 -1.30 5.28 -6.76
N LYS A 109 -1.80 6.51 -6.50
CA LYS A 109 -3.14 6.76 -5.94
C LYS A 109 -4.23 5.90 -6.57
N GLU A 110 -4.31 5.90 -7.90
CA GLU A 110 -5.38 5.23 -8.63
C GLU A 110 -5.34 3.71 -8.44
N THR A 111 -4.15 3.10 -8.36
CA THR A 111 -4.05 1.64 -8.14
C THR A 111 -4.47 1.26 -6.72
N PHE A 112 -4.24 2.12 -5.73
CA PHE A 112 -4.70 1.90 -4.36
C PHE A 112 -6.23 1.99 -4.23
N LYS A 113 -6.87 2.79 -5.10
CA LYS A 113 -8.33 2.94 -5.15
C LYS A 113 -9.03 1.82 -5.91
N THR A 114 -8.33 1.00 -6.70
CA THR A 114 -8.93 -0.12 -7.43
C THR A 114 -9.72 -1.08 -6.53
N ILE A 115 -9.31 -1.25 -5.27
CA ILE A 115 -10.02 -2.10 -4.30
C ILE A 115 -11.46 -1.64 -4.04
N LEU A 116 -11.79 -0.38 -4.32
CA LEU A 116 -13.12 0.22 -4.14
C LEU A 116 -14.10 -0.16 -5.26
N LYS A 117 -13.64 -0.91 -6.28
CA LYS A 117 -14.45 -1.33 -7.43
C LYS A 117 -14.97 -2.76 -7.30
N ASP A 118 -14.32 -3.60 -6.49
CA ASP A 118 -14.63 -5.03 -6.39
C ASP A 118 -14.34 -5.54 -4.96
N GLY A 119 -15.38 -6.08 -4.32
CA GLY A 119 -15.33 -6.63 -2.97
C GLY A 119 -14.44 -7.87 -2.80
N HIS A 120 -14.11 -8.57 -3.89
CA HIS A 120 -13.22 -9.74 -3.89
C HIS A 120 -11.74 -9.37 -3.80
N LEU A 121 -11.37 -8.13 -4.15
CA LEU A 121 -9.99 -7.67 -4.06
C LEU A 121 -9.53 -7.59 -2.60
N VAL A 122 -8.23 -7.72 -2.37
CA VAL A 122 -7.64 -7.65 -1.02
C VAL A 122 -6.79 -6.40 -0.83
N LEU A 123 -6.88 -5.78 0.34
CA LEU A 123 -6.14 -4.56 0.68
C LEU A 123 -4.62 -4.79 0.78
N SER A 124 -4.20 -6.01 1.09
CA SER A 124 -2.79 -6.41 1.16
C SER A 124 -2.55 -7.69 0.37
N ASN A 125 -1.51 -7.65 -0.45
CA ASN A 125 -1.00 -8.82 -1.17
C ASN A 125 -0.01 -9.67 -0.35
N ASN A 126 0.09 -9.45 0.97
CA ASN A 126 1.07 -10.16 1.81
C ASN A 126 0.96 -11.69 1.68
N LEU A 127 -0.25 -12.20 1.46
CA LEU A 127 -0.50 -13.64 1.23
C LEU A 127 0.13 -14.12 -0.08
N ALA A 128 -0.13 -13.45 -1.21
CA ALA A 128 0.47 -13.87 -2.48
C ALA A 128 1.99 -13.63 -2.50
N GLU A 129 2.48 -12.56 -1.88
CA GLU A 129 3.92 -12.33 -1.75
C GLU A 129 4.61 -13.45 -0.95
N ARG A 130 3.98 -13.94 0.12
CA ARG A 130 4.49 -15.10 0.88
C ARG A 130 4.43 -16.39 0.06
N ALA A 131 3.37 -16.61 -0.72
CA ALA A 131 3.22 -17.77 -1.59
C ALA A 131 4.25 -17.79 -2.74
N ILE A 132 4.57 -16.62 -3.34
CA ILE A 132 5.62 -16.53 -4.36
C ILE A 132 7.00 -16.75 -3.72
N LYS A 133 7.24 -16.18 -2.53
CA LYS A 133 8.49 -16.40 -1.80
C LYS A 133 8.75 -17.89 -1.51
N SER A 134 7.73 -18.66 -1.13
CA SER A 134 7.91 -20.11 -0.90
C SER A 134 8.28 -20.86 -2.20
N LEU A 135 7.72 -20.47 -3.35
CA LEU A 135 8.08 -21.04 -4.65
C LEU A 135 9.52 -20.71 -5.07
N VAL A 136 9.97 -19.48 -4.81
CA VAL A 136 11.32 -19.02 -5.18
C VAL A 136 12.40 -19.56 -4.24
N MET A 137 12.10 -19.71 -2.94
CA MET A 137 13.04 -20.29 -1.96
C MET A 137 13.39 -21.76 -2.26
N GLY A 138 12.55 -22.49 -3.00
CA GLY A 138 12.86 -23.84 -3.50
C GLY A 138 14.00 -23.90 -4.54
N ARG A 139 14.45 -22.76 -5.07
CA ARG A 139 15.56 -22.67 -6.05
C ARG A 139 16.82 -22.04 -5.44
N SER A 140 17.16 -22.44 -4.21
CA SER A 140 18.37 -21.96 -3.55
C SER A 140 19.65 -22.55 -4.15
N LYS A 141 20.15 -21.95 -5.22
CA LYS A 141 21.58 -21.74 -5.46
C LYS A 141 21.81 -20.38 -6.15
N ARG A 142 22.42 -19.46 -5.40
CA ARG A 142 23.18 -18.28 -5.86
C ARG A 142 22.41 -17.23 -6.66
N VAL A 143 21.53 -16.44 -6.03
CA VAL A 143 21.36 -15.03 -6.40
C VAL A 143 20.88 -14.21 -5.20
N GLN A 144 21.66 -13.20 -4.82
CA GLN A 144 21.30 -12.18 -3.84
C GLN A 144 20.30 -11.23 -4.50
N TRP A 145 19.01 -11.40 -4.25
CA TRP A 145 17.99 -10.46 -4.74
C TRP A 145 17.60 -9.50 -3.62
N THR A 146 17.99 -8.24 -3.82
CA THR A 146 17.39 -7.09 -3.14
C THR A 146 15.95 -6.96 -3.66
N LEU A 147 14.99 -7.47 -2.90
CA LEU A 147 13.61 -6.99 -2.98
C LEU A 147 13.65 -5.54 -2.48
N LEU A 148 13.77 -4.59 -3.41
CA LEU A 148 13.63 -3.17 -3.11
C LEU A 148 12.16 -2.89 -2.77
N ALA A 149 11.87 -3.06 -1.48
CA ALA A 149 10.96 -2.20 -0.74
C ALA A 149 11.58 -0.80 -0.57
#